data_AF-A0A257V5I3-F1
#
_entry.id   AF-A0A257V5I3-F1
#
_cell.length_a   1.000
_cell.length_b   1.000
_cell.length_c   1.000
_cell.angle_alpha   90.00
_cell.angle_beta   90.00
_cell.angle_gamma   90.00
#
_symmetry.space_group_name_H-M   'P 1'
#
loop_
_entity.id
_entity.type
_entity.pdbx_description
1 polymer ?
#
loop_
_entity_poly.entity_id
_entity_poly.type
_entity_poly.pdbx_seq_one_letter_code
_entity_poly.pdbx_strand_id
1 'polypeptide(L)'
;MRKKMLVVMIGLVLLSLAAPVLAADQGGAGTSGMRDAWKFIAAALVLGVAAFAGAFGQGKAVASACTSMGRNPGAAGPVRITMLLGVAFIESLVIYALVIAFMILGK
;
A
#
# COMPACT_ATOMS: atom_id res chain seq x y z
N MET A 1 25.80 -17.80 -9.03
CA MET A 1 25.80 -18.13 -7.59
C MET A 1 25.35 -16.95 -6.73
N ARG A 2 25.88 -15.74 -6.92
CA ARG A 2 25.49 -14.52 -6.15
C ARG A 2 23.99 -14.20 -6.12
N LYS A 3 23.29 -14.26 -7.26
CA LYS A 3 21.84 -13.98 -7.34
C LYS A 3 20.98 -15.02 -6.63
N LYS A 4 21.33 -16.31 -6.74
CA LYS A 4 20.63 -17.41 -6.04
C LYS A 4 20.84 -17.30 -4.52
N MET A 5 22.05 -16.95 -4.10
CA MET A 5 22.39 -16.73 -2.69
C MET A 5 21.65 -15.51 -2.11
N LEU A 6 21.51 -14.43 -2.87
CA LEU A 6 20.75 -13.23 -2.47
C LEU A 6 19.25 -13.52 -2.34
N VAL A 7 18.67 -14.30 -3.25
CA VAL A 7 17.27 -14.74 -3.16
C VAL A 7 17.04 -15.63 -1.94
N VAL A 8 17.96 -16.55 -1.64
CA VAL A 8 17.89 -17.40 -0.43
C VAL A 8 18.00 -16.56 0.84
N MET A 9 18.89 -15.55 0.87
CA MET A 9 19.05 -14.68 2.03
C MET A 9 17.81 -13.81 2.27
N ILE A 10 17.22 -13.23 1.22
CA ILE A 10 15.96 -12.49 1.30
C ILE A 10 14.84 -13.41 1.80
N GLY A 11 14.75 -14.63 1.27
CA GLY A 11 13.76 -15.62 1.72
C GLY A 11 13.91 -15.97 3.20
N LEU A 12 15.15 -16.13 3.69
CA LEU A 12 15.43 -16.48 5.08
C LEU A 12 15.16 -15.32 6.05
N VAL A 13 15.40 -14.08 5.62
CA VAL A 13 15.05 -12.85 6.36
C VAL A 13 13.53 -12.64 6.41
N LEU A 14 12.81 -12.90 5.31
CA LEU A 14 11.35 -12.84 5.30
C LEU A 14 10.73 -13.91 6.22
N LEU A 15 11.34 -15.09 6.28
CA LEU A 15 10.89 -16.17 7.16
C LEU A 15 11.13 -15.83 8.65
N SER A 16 12.25 -15.20 9.00
CA SER A 16 12.52 -14.81 10.40
C SER A 16 11.64 -13.64 10.88
N LEU A 17 11.25 -12.73 9.98
CA LEU A 17 10.26 -11.69 10.26
C LEU A 17 8.85 -12.25 10.49
N ALA A 18 8.54 -13.44 9.95
CA ALA A 18 7.27 -14.13 10.16
C ALA A 18 7.21 -15.01 11.43
N ALA A 19 8.37 -15.37 12.01
CA ALA A 19 8.43 -16.15 13.26
C ALA A 19 7.59 -15.61 14.43
N PRO A 20 7.51 -14.29 14.71
CA PRO A 20 6.64 -13.77 15.77
C PRO A 20 5.13 -13.93 15.48
N VAL A 21 4.72 -14.22 14.24
CA VAL A 21 3.33 -14.53 13.89
C VAL A 21 2.94 -15.95 14.31
N LEU A 22 3.86 -16.91 14.28
CA LEU A 22 3.61 -18.30 14.72
C LEU A 22 3.64 -18.47 16.24
N ALA A 23 4.28 -17.55 16.97
CA ALA A 23 4.35 -17.59 18.44
C ALA A 23 3.17 -16.90 19.14
N ALA A 24 2.19 -16.40 18.37
CA ALA A 24 1.11 -15.54 18.88
C ALA A 24 -0.12 -16.28 19.44
N ASP A 25 0.03 -17.53 19.89
CA ASP A 25 -1.01 -18.23 20.64
C ASP A 25 -0.56 -18.51 22.09
N GLN A 26 -0.87 -17.58 22.99
CA GLN A 26 -1.46 -17.87 24.31
C GLN A 26 -1.69 -16.58 25.13
N GLY A 27 -2.89 -16.52 25.73
CA GLY A 27 -3.40 -15.40 26.53
C GLY A 27 -2.64 -15.16 27.83
N GLY A 28 -1.63 -14.31 27.80
CA GLY A 28 -1.01 -13.70 28.99
C GLY A 28 -1.54 -12.28 29.24
N ALA A 29 -2.07 -12.04 30.44
CA ALA A 29 -2.67 -10.77 30.89
C ALA A 29 -1.70 -9.55 30.99
N GLY A 30 -0.49 -9.63 30.41
CA GLY A 30 0.55 -8.59 30.48
C GLY A 30 1.09 -8.11 29.12
N THR A 31 0.57 -8.59 27.98
CA THR A 31 1.12 -8.25 26.64
C THR A 31 0.22 -7.35 25.79
N SER A 32 -0.91 -6.85 26.32
CA SER A 32 -1.87 -6.04 25.56
C SER A 32 -1.23 -4.79 24.96
N GLY A 33 -0.46 -4.02 25.75
CA GLY A 33 0.16 -2.77 25.28
C GLY A 33 1.13 -2.93 24.11
N MET A 34 1.98 -3.96 24.11
CA MET A 34 2.93 -4.21 23.02
C MET A 34 2.21 -4.68 21.74
N ARG A 35 1.19 -5.53 21.88
CA ARG A 35 0.39 -6.02 20.75
C ARG A 35 -0.40 -4.88 20.09
N ASP A 36 -0.94 -3.98 20.90
CA ASP A 36 -1.70 -2.83 20.41
C ASP A 36 -0.78 -1.81 19.72
N ALA A 37 0.42 -1.57 20.25
CA ALA A 37 1.44 -0.75 19.56
C ALA A 37 1.77 -1.32 18.16
N TRP A 38 1.87 -2.64 18.02
CA TRP A 38 2.19 -3.28 16.75
C TRP A 38 1.04 -3.17 15.74
N LYS A 39 -0.22 -3.21 16.19
CA LYS A 39 -1.39 -2.96 15.34
C LYS A 39 -1.37 -1.54 14.76
N PHE A 40 -1.06 -0.52 15.56
CA PHE A 40 -0.97 0.85 15.08
C PHE A 40 0.14 1.03 14.04
N ILE A 41 1.32 0.45 14.30
CA ILE A 41 2.44 0.50 13.35
C ILE A 41 2.08 -0.23 12.04
N ALA A 42 1.48 -1.42 12.12
CA ALA A 42 1.07 -2.18 10.95
C ALA A 42 0.02 -1.44 10.11
N ALA A 43 -1.01 -0.88 10.76
CA ALA A 43 -2.06 -0.09 10.09
C ALA A 43 -1.48 1.17 9.43
N ALA A 44 -0.59 1.89 10.12
CA ALA A 44 0.05 3.10 9.58
C ALA A 44 0.96 2.78 8.39
N LEU A 45 1.74 1.69 8.46
CA LEU A 45 2.62 1.29 7.38
C LEU A 45 1.84 0.84 6.14
N VAL A 46 0.80 0.01 6.30
CA VAL A 46 0.04 -0.50 5.15
C VAL A 46 -0.63 0.64 4.40
N LEU A 47 -1.28 1.56 5.12
CA LEU A 47 -1.96 2.70 4.52
C LEU A 47 -0.96 3.74 3.99
N GLY A 48 0.11 4.02 4.74
CA GLY A 48 1.13 4.99 4.34
C GLY A 48 1.85 4.59 3.05
N VAL A 49 2.21 3.32 2.90
CA VAL A 49 2.83 2.80 1.67
C VAL A 49 1.85 2.83 0.50
N ALA A 50 0.60 2.43 0.71
CA ALA A 50 -0.43 2.47 -0.32
C ALA A 50 -0.71 3.91 -0.78
N ALA A 51 -0.86 4.85 0.16
CA ALA A 51 -1.09 6.26 -0.13
C ALA A 51 0.09 6.88 -0.90
N PHE A 52 1.33 6.57 -0.53
CA PHE A 52 2.51 7.04 -1.26
C PHE A 52 2.53 6.52 -2.71
N ALA A 53 2.31 5.21 -2.89
CA ALA A 53 2.29 4.59 -4.22
C ALA A 53 1.13 5.14 -5.08
N GLY A 54 -0.05 5.31 -4.47
CA GLY A 54 -1.24 5.88 -5.10
C GLY A 54 -0.99 7.32 -5.56
N ALA A 55 -0.53 8.19 -4.66
CA ALA A 55 -0.22 9.58 -4.97
C ALA A 55 0.84 9.72 -6.07
N PHE A 56 1.87 8.86 -6.05
CA PHE A 56 2.90 8.85 -7.10
C PHE A 56 2.32 8.47 -8.47
N GLY A 57 1.49 7.42 -8.53
CA GLY A 57 0.84 6.99 -9.77
C GLY A 57 -0.14 8.02 -10.31
N GLN A 58 -1.01 8.54 -9.44
CA GLN A 58 -2.01 9.54 -9.79
C GLN A 58 -1.36 10.86 -10.24
N GLY A 59 -0.31 11.32 -9.55
CA GLY A 59 0.41 12.53 -9.92
C GLY A 59 0.97 12.46 -11.35
N LYS A 60 1.54 11.32 -11.74
CA LYS A 60 2.01 11.09 -13.12
C LYS A 60 0.87 11.06 -14.13
N ALA A 61 -0.23 10.37 -13.81
CA ALA A 61 -1.39 10.29 -14.68
C ALA A 61 -2.01 11.68 -14.94
N VAL A 62 -2.19 12.46 -13.87
CA VAL A 62 -2.73 13.83 -13.94
C VAL A 62 -1.79 14.75 -14.69
N ALA A 63 -0.48 14.72 -14.43
CA ALA A 63 0.48 15.54 -15.16
C ALA A 63 0.46 15.25 -16.67
N SER A 64 0.44 13.97 -17.07
CA SER A 64 0.36 13.55 -18.46
C SER A 64 -0.96 13.98 -19.12
N ALA A 65 -2.08 13.88 -18.41
CA ALA A 65 -3.37 14.37 -18.87
C ALA A 65 -3.36 15.89 -19.11
N CYS A 66 -2.82 16.66 -18.16
CA CYS A 66 -2.69 18.12 -18.29
C CYS A 66 -1.85 18.53 -19.50
N THR A 67 -0.69 17.90 -19.71
CA THR A 67 0.12 18.15 -20.91
C THR A 67 -0.62 17.79 -22.20
N SER A 68 -1.33 16.66 -22.22
CA SER A 68 -2.09 16.22 -23.40
C SER A 68 -3.23 17.19 -23.74
N MET A 69 -3.98 17.65 -22.73
CA MET A 69 -5.04 18.65 -22.90
C MET A 69 -4.50 20.01 -23.36
N GLY A 70 -3.35 20.44 -22.84
CA GLY A 70 -2.71 21.69 -23.26
C GLY A 70 -2.23 21.65 -24.71
N ARG A 71 -1.78 20.49 -25.19
CA ARG A 71 -1.34 20.30 -26.60
C ARG A 71 -2.50 20.11 -27.57
N ASN A 72 -3.58 19.47 -27.13
CA ASN A 72 -4.78 19.27 -27.93
C ASN A 72 -6.06 19.55 -27.12
N PRO A 73 -6.50 20.82 -27.08
CA PRO A 73 -7.70 21.21 -26.34
C PRO A 73 -8.98 20.50 -26.83
N GLY A 74 -9.04 20.14 -28.12
CA GLY A 74 -10.19 19.43 -28.71
C GLY A 74 -10.38 18.01 -28.16
N ALA A 75 -9.33 17.39 -27.62
CA ALA A 75 -9.39 16.08 -26.99
C ALA A 75 -9.57 16.15 -25.45
N ALA A 76 -9.80 17.33 -24.86
CA ALA A 76 -9.79 17.48 -23.41
C ALA A 76 -10.90 16.69 -22.70
N GLY A 77 -12.09 16.59 -23.29
CA GLY A 77 -13.20 15.79 -22.75
C GLY A 77 -12.81 14.31 -22.61
N PRO A 78 -12.49 13.61 -23.71
CA PRO A 78 -12.06 12.21 -23.66
C PRO A 78 -10.86 11.97 -22.74
N VAL A 79 -9.84 12.84 -22.75
CA VAL A 79 -8.66 12.71 -21.89
C VAL A 79 -9.04 12.78 -20.40
N ARG A 80 -9.94 13.68 -20.00
CA ARG A 80 -10.42 13.78 -18.61
C ARG A 80 -11.13 12.51 -18.16
N ILE A 81 -11.96 11.92 -19.01
CA ILE A 81 -12.68 10.67 -18.68
C ILE A 81 -11.69 9.52 -18.47
N THR A 82 -10.75 9.32 -19.39
CA THR A 82 -9.74 8.26 -19.26
C THR A 82 -8.85 8.48 -18.04
N MET A 83 -8.44 9.73 -17.79
CA MET A 83 -7.68 10.09 -16.59
C MET A 83 -8.45 9.77 -15.31
N LEU A 84 -9.72 10.17 -15.22
CA LEU A 84 -10.55 9.95 -14.03
C LEU A 84 -10.76 8.46 -13.76
N LEU A 85 -11.02 7.67 -14.81
CA LEU A 85 -11.11 6.21 -14.68
C LEU A 85 -9.79 5.60 -14.18
N GLY A 86 -8.65 6.01 -14.76
CA GLY A 86 -7.34 5.55 -14.30
C GLY A 86 -7.04 5.91 -12.84
N VAL A 87 -7.31 7.15 -12.45
CA VAL A 87 -7.14 7.63 -11.07
C VAL A 87 -8.06 6.88 -10.11
N ALA A 88 -9.32 6.62 -10.49
CA ALA A 88 -10.28 5.87 -9.68
C ALA A 88 -9.83 4.41 -9.45
N PHE A 89 -9.28 3.75 -10.48
CA PHE A 89 -8.72 2.40 -10.30
C PHE A 89 -7.51 2.38 -9.37
N ILE A 90 -6.62 3.37 -9.46
CA ILE A 90 -5.49 3.48 -8.52
C ILE A 90 -6.01 3.73 -7.10
N GLU A 91 -7.00 4.60 -6.94
CA GLU A 91 -7.58 4.93 -5.64
C GLU A 91 -8.25 3.71 -4.99
N SER A 92 -8.87 2.84 -5.76
CA SER A 92 -9.50 1.61 -5.23
C SER A 92 -8.52 0.72 -4.44
N LEU A 93 -7.24 0.69 -4.86
CA LEU A 93 -6.18 -0.05 -4.14
C LEU A 93 -5.84 0.61 -2.80
N VAL A 94 -5.83 1.94 -2.75
CA VAL A 94 -5.61 2.71 -1.52
C VAL A 94 -6.78 2.49 -0.55
N ILE A 95 -8.01 2.47 -1.06
CA ILE A 95 -9.19 2.16 -0.25
C ILE A 95 -9.16 0.72 0.29
N TYR A 96 -8.69 -0.26 -0.48
CA TYR A 96 -8.49 -1.61 0.06
C TYR A 96 -7.45 -1.65 1.19
N ALA A 97 -6.36 -0.90 1.07
CA ALA A 97 -5.40 -0.75 2.16
C ALA A 97 -6.00 -0.07 3.39
N LEU A 98 -6.88 0.93 3.20
CA LEU A 98 -7.62 1.59 4.27
C LEU A 98 -8.56 0.61 5.00
N VAL A 99 -9.30 -0.22 4.25
CA VAL A 99 -10.17 -1.25 4.83
C VAL A 99 -9.36 -2.23 5.67
N ILE A 100 -8.22 -2.70 5.14
CA ILE A 100 -7.31 -3.59 5.88
C ILE A 100 -6.77 -2.90 7.14
N ALA A 101 -6.43 -1.61 7.07
CA ALA A 101 -5.98 -0.85 8.23
C ALA A 101 -7.07 -0.78 9.32
N PHE A 102 -8.34 -0.58 8.96
CA PHE A 102 -9.44 -0.65 9.93
C PHE A 102 -9.63 -2.04 10.52
N MET A 103 -9.55 -3.10 9.70
CA MET A 103 -9.61 -4.48 10.20
C MET A 103 -8.49 -4.79 11.19
N ILE A 104 -7.26 -4.30 10.96
CA ILE A 104 -6.13 -4.46 11.90
C ILE A 104 -6.41 -3.75 13.23
N LEU A 105 -7.05 -2.59 13.18
CA LEU A 105 -7.43 -1.80 14.36
C LEU A 105 -8.70 -2.32 15.06
N GLY A 106 -9.37 -3.32 14.49
CA GLY A 106 -10.62 -3.87 15.02
C GLY A 106 -11.81 -2.92 14.87
N LYS A 107 -11.85 -2.15 13.79
CA LYS A 107 -12.94 -1.24 13.42
C LYS A 107 -13.67 -1.70 12.18
#